data_AF-A0A1I7T1A7-F1
#
_entry.id   AF-A0A1I7T1A7-F1
#
_cell.length_a   1.000
_cell.length_b   1.000
_cell.length_c   1.000
_cell.angle_alpha   90.00
_cell.angle_beta   90.00
_cell.angle_gamma   90.00
#
_symmetry.space_group_name_H-M   'P 1'
#
loop_
_entity.id
_entity.type
_entity.pdbx_description
1 polymer ?
#
loop_
_entity_poly.entity_id
_entity_poly.type
_entity_poly.pdbx_seq_one_letter_code
_entity_poly.pdbx_strand_id
1 'polypeptide(L)'
;MGTINTLAYLIKLRWKSIDCVLFPVLDWFYNDFVGLRVADGKVSAAAILPMQTFAFEKQKASMDEMRKKPWVRMFYAYGSKDFLVEESDSEELAMYFKGDHYVIHDKKEAEEAIPKIWNSYARGQSYVTANFTEEGHYLQKTYPEFLIQVLGGIFDVETDNSK
;
A
#
# COMPACT_ATOMS: atom_id res chain seq x y z
N MET A 1 2.22 -13.32 7.63
CA MET A 1 2.12 -14.45 6.64
C MET A 1 1.44 -15.75 7.12
N GLY A 2 1.41 -16.11 8.42
CA GLY A 2 0.93 -17.43 8.87
C GLY A 2 -0.58 -17.69 8.71
N THR A 3 -1.42 -16.67 8.89
CA THR A 3 -2.89 -16.76 8.79
C THR A 3 -3.37 -16.98 7.36
N ILE A 4 -2.83 -16.22 6.39
CA ILE A 4 -3.12 -16.35 4.96
C ILE A 4 -2.75 -17.75 4.45
N ASN A 5 -1.61 -18.29 4.87
CA ASN A 5 -1.18 -19.64 4.51
C ASN A 5 -2.08 -20.73 5.09
N THR A 6 -2.57 -20.53 6.31
CA THR A 6 -3.51 -21.45 6.96
C THR A 6 -4.88 -21.42 6.28
N LEU A 7 -5.41 -20.23 5.99
CA LEU A 7 -6.65 -20.05 5.23
C LEU A 7 -6.56 -20.67 3.84
N ALA A 8 -5.48 -20.42 3.12
CA ALA A 8 -5.31 -20.97 1.78
C ALA A 8 -5.11 -22.50 1.77
N TYR A 9 -4.50 -23.08 2.81
CA TYR A 9 -4.47 -24.52 2.99
C TYR A 9 -5.87 -25.09 3.23
N LEU A 10 -6.67 -24.44 4.07
CA LEU A 10 -8.07 -24.82 4.32
C LEU A 10 -8.94 -24.73 3.06
N ILE A 11 -8.77 -23.70 2.24
CA ILE A 11 -9.44 -23.54 0.94
C ILE A 11 -9.04 -24.67 -0.03
N LYS A 12 -7.77 -25.09 -0.02
CA LYS A 12 -7.26 -26.17 -0.89
C LYS A 12 -7.72 -27.56 -0.49
N LEU A 13 -8.13 -27.80 0.77
CA LEU A 13 -8.66 -29.10 1.22
C LEU A 13 -10.01 -29.45 0.57
N ARG A 14 -10.78 -28.47 0.07
CA ARG A 14 -12.11 -28.64 -0.57
C ARG A 14 -13.08 -29.53 0.22
N TRP A 15 -12.99 -29.50 1.54
CA TRP A 15 -13.90 -30.25 2.40
C TRP A 15 -15.20 -29.46 2.55
N LYS A 16 -16.32 -30.07 2.15
CA LYS A 16 -17.65 -29.44 2.19
C LYS A 16 -18.01 -28.83 3.56
N SER A 17 -17.58 -29.47 4.65
CA SER A 17 -17.85 -28.97 6.01
C SER A 17 -17.03 -27.73 6.36
N ILE A 18 -15.79 -27.64 5.87
CA ILE A 18 -14.92 -26.46 6.05
C ILE A 18 -15.45 -25.32 5.21
N ASP A 19 -15.77 -25.59 3.94
CA ASP A 19 -16.32 -24.61 3.00
C ASP A 19 -17.62 -23.96 3.51
N CYS A 20 -18.47 -24.74 4.19
CA CYS A 20 -19.75 -24.25 4.75
C CYS A 20 -19.55 -23.20 5.85
N VAL A 21 -18.46 -23.27 6.61
CA VAL A 21 -18.13 -22.32 7.69
C VAL A 21 -17.22 -21.21 7.17
N LEU A 22 -16.26 -21.56 6.32
CA LEU A 22 -15.22 -20.66 5.84
C LEU A 22 -15.77 -19.61 4.87
N PHE A 23 -16.65 -19.99 3.94
CA PHE A 23 -17.15 -19.04 2.94
C PHE A 23 -18.05 -17.94 3.53
N PRO A 24 -18.98 -18.19 4.46
CA PRO A 24 -19.73 -17.12 5.12
C PRO A 24 -18.84 -16.18 5.95
N VAL A 25 -17.83 -16.71 6.64
CA VAL A 25 -16.88 -15.90 7.41
C VAL A 25 -16.02 -15.03 6.48
N LEU A 26 -15.58 -15.58 5.35
CA LEU A 26 -14.85 -14.84 4.32
C LEU A 26 -15.69 -13.79 3.62
N ASP A 27 -16.97 -14.08 3.37
CA ASP A 27 -17.92 -13.14 2.79
C ASP A 27 -18.14 -11.95 3.72
N TRP A 28 -18.43 -12.21 5.01
CA TRP A 28 -18.53 -11.19 6.05
C TRP A 28 -17.24 -10.36 6.18
N PHE A 29 -16.08 -11.02 6.27
CA PHE A 29 -14.80 -10.32 6.38
C PHE A 29 -14.57 -9.41 5.16
N TYR A 30 -14.70 -9.92 3.93
CA TYR A 30 -14.42 -9.11 2.74
C TYR A 30 -15.46 -8.01 2.48
N ASN A 31 -16.74 -8.25 2.77
CA ASN A 31 -17.82 -7.30 2.50
C ASN A 31 -18.00 -6.27 3.61
N ASP A 32 -18.02 -6.72 4.86
CA ASP A 32 -18.38 -5.88 6.01
C ASP A 32 -17.15 -5.30 6.71
N PHE A 33 -16.02 -6.03 6.73
CA PHE A 33 -14.79 -5.56 7.37
C PHE A 33 -13.80 -4.91 6.38
N VAL A 34 -13.53 -5.54 5.24
CA VAL A 34 -12.63 -5.02 4.18
C VAL A 34 -13.38 -4.17 3.14
N GLY A 35 -14.71 -4.15 3.13
CA GLY A 35 -15.49 -3.26 2.25
C GLY A 35 -15.26 -3.42 0.74
N LEU A 36 -14.78 -4.59 0.27
CA LEU A 36 -14.43 -4.84 -1.14
C LEU A 36 -15.64 -5.20 -2.03
N ARG A 37 -16.83 -5.42 -1.44
CA ARG A 37 -18.09 -5.78 -2.14
C ARG A 37 -17.88 -6.91 -3.16
N VAL A 38 -17.57 -8.10 -2.66
CA VAL A 38 -17.48 -9.36 -3.40
C VAL A 38 -18.83 -10.06 -3.46
N ALA A 39 -19.10 -10.73 -4.59
CA ALA A 39 -20.39 -11.35 -4.86
C ALA A 39 -20.66 -12.63 -4.05
N ASP A 40 -19.61 -13.36 -3.66
CA ASP A 40 -19.69 -14.49 -2.75
C ASP A 40 -18.33 -14.80 -2.07
N GLY A 41 -18.35 -15.61 -1.02
CA GLY A 41 -17.15 -16.04 -0.30
C GLY A 41 -16.18 -16.95 -1.08
N LYS A 42 -16.59 -17.52 -2.23
CA LYS A 42 -15.67 -18.26 -3.13
C LYS A 42 -14.83 -17.30 -3.96
N VAL A 43 -15.38 -16.16 -4.35
CA VAL A 43 -14.64 -15.06 -4.99
C VAL A 43 -13.61 -14.51 -4.02
N SER A 44 -13.96 -14.32 -2.73
CA SER A 44 -13.00 -13.96 -1.69
C SER A 44 -11.89 -15.00 -1.52
N ALA A 45 -12.25 -16.28 -1.46
CA ALA A 45 -11.28 -17.37 -1.34
C ALA A 45 -10.32 -17.43 -2.55
N ALA A 46 -10.82 -17.18 -3.76
CA ALA A 46 -10.00 -17.08 -4.96
C ALA A 46 -9.06 -15.87 -4.94
N ALA A 47 -9.42 -14.77 -4.29
CA ALA A 47 -8.57 -13.60 -4.13
C ALA A 47 -7.43 -13.81 -3.10
N ILE A 48 -7.63 -14.68 -2.10
CA ILE A 48 -6.60 -15.03 -1.09
C ILE A 48 -5.49 -15.90 -1.69
N LEU A 49 -5.81 -16.78 -2.64
CA LEU A 49 -4.85 -17.74 -3.20
C LEU A 49 -3.63 -17.06 -3.87
N PRO A 50 -3.79 -15.99 -4.69
CA PRO A 50 -2.68 -15.21 -5.22
C PRO A 50 -1.84 -14.50 -4.15
N MET A 51 -2.44 -14.13 -3.01
CA MET A 51 -1.70 -13.47 -1.91
C MET A 51 -0.66 -14.41 -1.29
N GLN A 52 -0.80 -15.74 -1.40
CA GLN A 52 0.27 -16.68 -1.03
C GLN A 52 1.51 -16.59 -1.93
N THR A 53 1.33 -16.09 -3.15
CA THR A 53 2.39 -16.00 -4.16
C THR A 53 3.02 -14.62 -4.23
N PHE A 54 2.70 -13.74 -3.26
CA PHE A 54 3.31 -12.41 -3.14
C PHE A 54 4.80 -12.56 -2.85
N ALA A 55 5.58 -12.67 -3.92
CA ALA A 55 7.02 -12.84 -3.85
C ALA A 55 7.65 -11.45 -3.87
N PHE A 56 7.82 -10.87 -2.69
CA PHE A 56 8.52 -9.60 -2.50
C PHE A 56 9.88 -9.59 -3.25
N GLU A 57 10.61 -10.70 -3.22
CA GLU A 57 11.85 -10.89 -3.99
C GLU A 57 11.69 -10.71 -5.51
N LYS A 58 10.55 -11.10 -6.09
CA LYS A 58 10.27 -10.86 -7.50
C LYS A 58 9.90 -9.40 -7.77
N GLN A 59 9.21 -8.74 -6.84
CA GLN A 59 8.91 -7.32 -6.94
C GLN A 59 10.18 -6.47 -6.81
N LYS A 60 11.14 -6.89 -5.98
CA LYS A 60 12.44 -6.24 -5.79
C LYS A 60 13.20 -6.04 -7.10
N ALA A 61 13.20 -7.04 -7.98
CA ALA A 61 13.81 -6.91 -9.30
C ALA A 61 13.15 -5.80 -10.15
N SER A 62 11.83 -5.68 -10.10
CA SER A 62 11.09 -4.60 -10.76
C SER A 62 11.38 -3.24 -10.13
N MET A 63 11.46 -3.18 -8.80
CA MET A 63 11.83 -1.96 -8.06
C MET A 63 13.25 -1.50 -8.41
N ASP A 64 14.20 -2.43 -8.54
CA ASP A 64 15.57 -2.15 -8.97
C ASP A 64 15.64 -1.64 -10.41
N GLU A 65 14.78 -2.14 -11.29
CA GLU A 65 14.65 -1.62 -12.65
C GLU A 65 14.07 -0.20 -12.66
N MET A 66 13.05 0.07 -11.85
CA MET A 66 12.49 1.41 -11.69
C MET A 66 13.55 2.41 -11.21
N ARG A 67 14.42 2.01 -10.27
CA ARG A 67 15.52 2.83 -9.74
C ARG A 67 16.58 3.23 -10.76
N LYS A 68 16.66 2.53 -11.88
CA LYS A 68 17.57 2.86 -12.99
C LYS A 68 16.96 3.89 -13.96
N LYS A 69 15.68 4.23 -13.80
CA LYS A 69 14.93 5.09 -14.72
C LYS A 69 14.68 6.46 -14.07
N PRO A 70 15.52 7.48 -14.33
CA PRO A 70 15.43 8.78 -13.64
C PRO A 70 14.12 9.55 -13.90
N TRP A 71 13.39 9.20 -14.97
CA TRP A 71 12.08 9.76 -15.28
C TRP A 71 10.93 9.14 -14.48
N VAL A 72 11.17 8.04 -13.77
CA VAL A 72 10.15 7.40 -12.93
C VAL A 72 10.16 8.07 -11.57
N ARG A 73 9.10 8.83 -11.29
CA ARG A 73 8.82 9.37 -9.96
C ARG A 73 7.81 8.49 -9.24
N MET A 74 8.03 8.25 -7.96
CA MET A 74 7.15 7.43 -7.14
C MET A 74 6.79 8.19 -5.86
N PHE A 75 5.53 8.08 -5.49
CA PHE A 75 5.04 8.41 -4.16
C PHE A 75 4.45 7.14 -3.53
N TYR A 76 4.86 6.83 -2.30
CA TYR A 76 4.32 5.70 -1.54
C TYR A 76 3.83 6.18 -0.17
N ALA A 77 2.53 6.05 0.08
CA ALA A 77 1.93 6.38 1.37
C ALA A 77 1.29 5.14 1.99
N TYR A 78 1.45 4.98 3.30
CA TYR A 78 0.86 3.89 4.06
C TYR A 78 0.41 4.36 5.44
N GLY A 79 -0.56 3.64 6.03
CA GLY A 79 -1.04 3.88 7.38
C GLY A 79 -0.43 2.87 8.35
N SER A 80 -0.01 3.30 9.54
CA SER A 80 0.57 2.40 10.55
C SER A 80 -0.46 1.46 11.19
N LYS A 81 -1.75 1.80 11.12
CA LYS A 81 -2.87 0.98 11.65
C LYS A 81 -3.58 0.20 10.55
N ASP A 82 -2.88 -0.12 9.46
CA ASP A 82 -3.41 -0.95 8.39
C ASP A 82 -3.65 -2.38 8.89
N PHE A 83 -4.88 -2.87 8.73
CA PHE A 83 -5.27 -4.20 9.19
C PHE A 83 -4.99 -5.29 8.14
N LEU A 84 -4.58 -4.92 6.92
CA LEU A 84 -4.24 -5.83 5.82
C LEU A 84 -2.73 -5.98 5.63
N VAL A 85 -1.97 -4.91 5.84
CA VAL A 85 -0.51 -4.89 5.65
C VAL A 85 0.15 -4.51 6.97
N GLU A 86 1.13 -5.28 7.42
CA GLU A 86 1.87 -4.97 8.64
C GLU A 86 2.70 -3.69 8.43
N GLU A 87 2.77 -2.83 9.46
CA GLU A 87 3.52 -1.57 9.38
C GLU A 87 4.98 -1.81 9.01
N SER A 88 5.62 -2.83 9.59
CA SER A 88 7.02 -3.18 9.32
C SER A 88 7.28 -3.54 7.86
N ASP A 89 6.33 -4.21 7.20
CA ASP A 89 6.46 -4.57 5.78
C ASP A 89 6.37 -3.32 4.90
N SER A 90 5.49 -2.38 5.27
CA SER A 90 5.36 -1.08 4.58
C SER A 90 6.57 -0.19 4.81
N GLU A 91 7.11 -0.18 6.03
CA GLU A 91 8.33 0.53 6.38
C GLU A 91 9.54 -0.03 5.62
N GLU A 92 9.70 -1.36 5.54
CA GLU A 92 10.76 -2.00 4.75
C GLU A 92 10.72 -1.54 3.29
N LEU A 93 9.53 -1.52 2.68
CA LEU A 93 9.33 -1.05 1.32
C LEU A 93 9.65 0.45 1.18
N ALA A 94 9.18 1.29 2.10
CA ALA A 94 9.42 2.73 2.07
C ALA A 94 10.92 3.05 2.13
N MET A 95 11.64 2.37 3.02
CA MET A 95 13.09 2.55 3.20
C MET A 95 13.90 1.96 2.05
N TYR A 96 13.38 0.96 1.34
CA TYR A 96 14.04 0.35 0.19
C TYR A 96 14.43 1.36 -0.90
N PHE A 97 13.55 2.33 -1.16
CA PHE A 97 13.76 3.34 -2.19
C PHE A 97 14.74 4.46 -1.77
N LYS A 98 15.13 4.51 -0.49
CA LYS A 98 16.08 5.49 0.08
C LYS A 98 15.74 6.94 -0.27
N GLY A 99 14.45 7.24 -0.27
CA GLY A 99 13.95 8.58 -0.55
C GLY A 99 13.66 9.40 0.69
N ASP A 100 13.15 10.61 0.47
CA ASP A 100 12.65 11.41 1.58
C ASP A 100 11.42 10.70 2.17
N HIS A 101 11.40 10.57 3.50
CA HIS A 101 10.35 9.90 4.24
C HIS A 101 9.72 10.88 5.23
N TYR A 102 8.39 11.01 5.17
CA TYR A 102 7.61 11.91 6.01
C TYR A 102 6.73 11.10 6.97
N VAL A 103 6.89 11.31 8.27
CA VAL A 103 5.98 10.76 9.28
C VAL A 103 4.93 11.82 9.60
N ILE A 104 3.66 11.43 9.50
CA ILE A 104 2.49 12.30 9.62
C ILE A 104 1.61 11.75 10.75
N HIS A 105 1.33 12.58 11.74
CA HIS A 105 0.53 12.21 12.91
C HIS A 105 -0.91 12.72 12.81
N ASP A 106 -1.13 13.82 12.08
CA ASP A 106 -2.44 14.44 11.96
C ASP A 106 -2.61 15.20 10.64
N LYS A 107 -3.81 15.79 10.47
CA LYS A 107 -4.17 16.58 9.29
C LYS A 107 -3.32 17.83 9.10
N LYS A 108 -2.89 18.47 10.18
CA LYS A 108 -2.08 19.68 10.10
C LYS A 108 -0.69 19.32 9.57
N GLU A 109 -0.09 18.26 10.09
CA GLU A 109 1.19 17.76 9.59
C GLU A 109 1.09 17.31 8.12
N ALA A 110 -0.04 16.70 7.72
CA ALA A 110 -0.28 16.35 6.33
C ALA A 110 -0.27 17.59 5.42
N GLU A 111 -1.00 18.65 5.79
CA GLU A 111 -1.01 19.92 5.05
C GLU A 111 0.38 20.55 4.96
N GLU A 112 1.15 20.52 6.04
CA GLU A 112 2.53 21.03 6.08
C GLU A 112 3.52 20.16 5.29
N ALA A 113 3.22 18.87 5.10
CA ALA A 113 4.08 17.94 4.37
C ALA A 113 3.97 18.10 2.85
N ILE A 114 2.82 18.52 2.30
CA ILE A 114 2.61 18.71 0.86
C ILE A 114 3.71 19.58 0.21
N PRO A 115 3.96 20.82 0.65
CA PRO A 115 5.00 21.65 0.03
C PRO A 115 6.40 21.08 0.24
N LYS A 116 6.65 20.34 1.33
CA LYS A 116 7.94 19.68 1.58
C LYS A 116 8.17 18.56 0.56
N ILE A 117 7.15 17.74 0.30
CA ILE A 117 7.17 16.66 -0.70
C ILE A 117 7.40 17.23 -2.10
N TRP A 118 6.72 18.32 -2.46
CA TRP A 118 6.95 18.99 -3.74
C TRP A 118 8.38 19.49 -3.88
N ASN A 119 8.93 20.09 -2.82
CA ASN A 119 10.34 20.52 -2.80
C ASN A 119 11.32 19.35 -2.92
N SER A 120 10.99 18.16 -2.41
CA SER A 120 11.81 16.98 -2.65
C SER A 120 11.86 16.62 -4.13
N TYR A 121 10.72 16.57 -4.81
CA TYR A 121 10.69 16.35 -6.26
C TYR A 121 11.44 17.44 -7.03
N ALA A 122 11.33 18.70 -6.61
CA ALA A 122 12.00 19.84 -7.26
C ALA A 122 13.54 19.73 -7.19
N ARG A 123 14.05 19.19 -6.08
CA ARG A 123 15.48 18.90 -5.87
C ARG A 123 15.98 17.65 -6.60
N GLY A 124 15.14 17.02 -7.43
CA GLY A 124 15.50 15.83 -8.20
C GLY A 124 15.28 14.51 -7.47
N GLN A 125 14.61 14.50 -6.31
CA GLN A 125 14.31 13.26 -5.61
C GLN A 125 13.22 12.48 -6.35
N SER A 126 13.54 11.30 -6.87
CA SER A 126 12.57 10.47 -7.62
C SER A 126 11.60 9.71 -6.71
N TYR A 127 11.97 9.46 -5.45
CA TYR A 127 11.20 8.64 -4.52
C TYR A 127 10.90 9.42 -3.26
N VAL A 128 9.62 9.56 -2.94
CA VAL A 128 9.16 10.18 -1.69
C VAL A 128 8.13 9.26 -1.05
N THR A 129 8.16 9.15 0.27
CA THR A 129 7.28 8.25 1.01
C THR A 129 6.66 8.96 2.22
N ALA A 130 5.48 8.51 2.65
CA ALA A 130 4.80 9.06 3.81
C ALA A 130 4.18 7.95 4.68
N ASN A 131 4.42 8.01 5.99
CA ASN A 131 3.74 7.17 6.98
C ASN A 131 2.69 8.01 7.71
N PHE A 132 1.44 7.55 7.74
CA PHE A 132 0.36 8.12 8.53
C PHE A 132 0.14 7.27 9.79
N THR A 133 0.62 7.75 10.92
CA THR A 133 0.72 6.96 12.16
C THR A 133 -0.63 6.60 12.79
N GLU A 134 -1.63 7.45 12.58
CA GLU A 134 -2.97 7.28 13.15
C GLU A 134 -3.97 6.64 12.19
N GLU A 135 -3.55 6.33 10.96
CA GLU A 135 -4.45 5.90 9.89
C GLU A 135 -4.33 4.41 9.56
N GLY A 136 -5.43 3.87 9.03
CA GLY A 136 -5.51 2.51 8.53
C GLY A 136 -5.43 2.42 7.01
N HIS A 137 -5.92 1.30 6.46
CA HIS A 137 -5.77 0.94 5.05
C HIS A 137 -6.33 1.97 4.04
N TYR A 138 -7.34 2.76 4.44
CA TYR A 138 -8.08 3.63 3.51
C TYR A 138 -7.64 5.10 3.56
N LEU A 139 -6.36 5.38 3.36
CA LEU A 139 -5.85 6.76 3.29
C LEU A 139 -6.58 7.61 2.25
N GLN A 140 -7.03 7.02 1.15
CA GLN A 140 -7.82 7.71 0.12
C GLN A 140 -9.20 8.19 0.60
N LYS A 141 -9.70 7.66 1.72
CA LYS A 141 -10.95 8.14 2.34
C LYS A 141 -10.69 9.23 3.38
N THR A 142 -9.58 9.16 4.09
CA THR A 142 -9.27 10.08 5.21
C THR A 142 -8.45 11.29 4.80
N TYR A 143 -7.60 11.16 3.78
CA TYR A 143 -6.71 12.20 3.23
C TYR A 143 -6.76 12.33 1.69
N PRO A 144 -7.96 12.41 1.06
CA PRO A 144 -8.06 12.51 -0.39
C PRO A 144 -7.38 13.76 -0.95
N GLU A 145 -7.54 14.92 -0.31
CA GLU A 145 -6.95 16.19 -0.78
C GLU A 145 -5.43 16.16 -0.74
N PHE A 146 -4.85 15.54 0.28
CA PHE A 146 -3.40 15.37 0.40
C PHE A 146 -2.87 14.53 -0.76
N LEU A 147 -3.49 13.38 -1.03
CA LEU A 147 -3.06 12.49 -2.13
C LEU A 147 -3.17 13.18 -3.49
N ILE A 148 -4.25 13.91 -3.74
CA ILE A 148 -4.44 14.66 -5.00
C ILE A 148 -3.34 15.71 -5.15
N GLN A 149 -3.06 16.48 -4.11
CA GLN A 149 -2.04 17.54 -4.17
C GLN A 149 -0.64 16.96 -4.35
N VAL A 150 -0.28 15.89 -3.64
CA VAL A 150 1.02 15.23 -3.82
C VAL A 150 1.16 14.67 -5.23
N LEU A 151 0.14 13.99 -5.76
CA LEU A 151 0.15 13.46 -7.12
C LEU A 151 0.27 14.58 -8.16
N GLY A 152 -0.42 15.71 -7.99
CA GLY A 152 -0.25 16.90 -8.84
C GLY A 152 1.20 17.36 -8.88
N GLY A 153 1.83 17.49 -7.70
CA GLY A 153 3.24 17.88 -7.59
C GLY A 153 4.22 16.92 -8.28
N ILE A 154 3.91 15.63 -8.37
CA ILE A 154 4.75 14.68 -9.13
C ILE A 154 4.83 15.06 -10.61
N PHE A 155 3.75 15.57 -11.19
CA PHE A 155 3.67 15.93 -12.61
C PHE A 155 4.05 17.38 -12.88
N ASP A 156 3.70 18.30 -11.98
CA ASP A 156 3.82 19.73 -12.20
C ASP A 156 5.21 20.29 -11.86
N VAL A 157 5.99 19.58 -11.05
CA VAL A 157 7.32 20.05 -10.64
C VAL A 157 8.34 19.84 -11.77
N GLU A 158 8.76 20.95 -12.36
CA GLU A 158 9.96 21.01 -13.20
C GLU A 158 11.18 20.67 -12.34
N THR A 159 11.89 19.60 -12.69
CA THR A 159 13.16 19.28 -12.05
C THR A 159 14.20 20.30 -12.47
N ASP A 160 14.79 20.97 -11.50
CA ASP A 160 15.88 21.91 -11.75
C ASP A 160 17.11 21.13 -12.20
N ASN A 161 17.31 21.00 -13.51
CA ASN A 161 18.43 20.28 -14.12
C ASN A 161 19.74 21.08 -14.02
N SER A 162 20.02 21.69 -12.87
CA SER A 162 21.27 22.40 -12.62
C SER A 162 22.35 21.44 -12.08
N LYS A 163 22.94 20.65 -13.01
CA LYS A 163 24.38 20.35 -13.11
C LYS A 163 24.67 19.28 -14.17
#